data_AF-A0A2N2I3P1-F1
#
_entry.id   AF-A0A2N2I3P1-F1
#
_cell.length_a   1.000
_cell.length_b   1.000
_cell.length_c   1.000
_cell.angle_alpha   90.00
_cell.angle_beta   90.00
_cell.angle_gamma   90.00
#
_symmetry.space_group_name_H-M   'P 1'
#
loop_
_entity.id
_entity.type
_entity.pdbx_description
1 polymer ?
#
loop_
_entity_poly.entity_id
_entity_poly.type
_entity_poly.pdbx_seq_one_letter_code
_entity_poly.pdbx_strand_id
1 'polypeptide(L)'
;MLHRRLAHGFSVLLLAACGSDSDTLFEPCTGPDCDGDPCDGVVCDSPPAASCADDGTLRVFSSPGTCSEGACAYASQDTACTMGCQDGACAGDPCAGVTCNTPPGPCHEPTGTCQNGVCSYAVAVGDSCDDADPCTTDDVCDASGACAGGSVDCQSPPAPACKDESTLTVYDWTGVCDGAGQCTYGSTEVPCAEGCENGACAGDPCAGVVCNAPPTACHQAAGTCESGVCLYEFDNGANCDDGDACTELDVCQGGVCAGAAKACTTPDSPVCADADTLRVWASPGQCSGAGQCTYVPTDVPCQFGCEDGACVGDPCAGITCDDPPPASCVNGTDLQTPATQGTCYGGACNYAATLSTCTYGCAQGACQAPTGLVVSEFLYDSDGYPDTESFLELHGPPGLSVDGLRIVGVNGNGGNDYASVVLSGNLDSNGLYVISHPSASGAQAANLTSSVVDFQNGPDSVQLRFGTVVLDAVAYGTFGVNDVAAGEGTPVAGHA
;
A
#
# COMPACT_ATOMS: atom_id res chain seq x y z
N MET A 1 -70.99 37.59 59.97
CA MET A 1 -71.35 38.92 60.50
C MET A 1 -72.31 39.59 59.51
N LEU A 2 -73.38 40.18 60.03
CA LEU A 2 -74.38 41.09 59.40
C LEU A 2 -75.12 40.55 58.15
N HIS A 3 -76.37 40.07 58.25
CA HIS A 3 -77.65 40.81 58.35
C HIS A 3 -77.90 41.89 57.27
N ARG A 4 -78.95 41.67 56.46
CA ARG A 4 -80.04 42.63 56.17
C ARG A 4 -81.18 41.87 55.46
N ARG A 5 -82.36 41.75 56.09
CA ARG A 5 -83.55 42.67 56.03
C ARG A 5 -84.28 42.55 54.68
N LEU A 6 -85.61 42.57 54.55
CA LEU A 6 -86.77 42.74 55.43
C LEU A 6 -88.01 42.53 54.53
N ALA A 7 -89.12 42.12 55.15
CA ALA A 7 -90.48 42.22 54.61
C ALA A 7 -91.00 43.67 54.55
N HIS A 8 -92.21 43.85 53.96
CA HIS A 8 -93.16 44.99 53.90
C HIS A 8 -93.45 45.44 52.46
N GLY A 9 -94.65 45.87 52.04
CA GLY A 9 -95.93 46.23 52.69
C GLY A 9 -96.80 46.96 51.62
N PHE A 10 -98.15 46.90 51.65
CA PHE A 10 -99.13 48.00 51.85
C PHE A 10 -100.44 47.57 51.14
N SER A 11 -101.68 47.56 51.65
CA SER A 11 -102.46 48.21 52.73
C SER A 11 -103.00 49.64 52.46
N VAL A 12 -104.34 49.70 52.26
CA VAL A 12 -105.35 50.60 52.90
C VAL A 12 -105.50 52.09 52.52
N LEU A 13 -106.76 52.53 52.30
CA LEU A 13 -107.46 53.67 52.97
C LEU A 13 -108.99 53.64 52.66
N LEU A 14 -109.92 53.40 53.62
CA LEU A 14 -110.67 54.33 54.54
C LEU A 14 -111.67 55.26 53.79
N LEU A 15 -112.94 55.54 54.19
CA LEU A 15 -113.65 55.85 55.46
C LEU A 15 -115.16 55.45 55.36
N ALA A 16 -115.86 54.92 56.40
CA ALA A 16 -116.69 55.57 57.47
C ALA A 16 -117.82 56.52 56.99
N ALA A 17 -119.03 56.67 57.55
CA ALA A 17 -119.92 56.02 58.54
C ALA A 17 -121.28 56.80 58.51
N CYS A 18 -122.41 56.23 59.01
CA CYS A 18 -123.38 56.84 59.97
C CYS A 18 -124.74 56.13 60.00
N GLY A 19 -125.38 56.13 61.18
CA GLY A 19 -126.81 55.91 61.42
C GLY A 19 -127.30 56.80 62.56
N SER A 20 -128.62 56.88 62.76
CA SER A 20 -129.41 57.34 63.94
C SER A 20 -130.84 57.69 63.42
N ASP A 21 -132.00 57.54 64.06
CA ASP A 21 -132.47 57.46 65.46
C ASP A 21 -133.94 56.95 65.43
N SER A 22 -134.32 55.97 66.27
CA SER A 22 -135.22 56.06 67.44
C SER A 22 -136.58 56.76 67.25
N ASP A 23 -137.71 56.11 67.55
CA ASP A 23 -138.40 56.24 68.84
C ASP A 23 -139.71 55.44 68.88
N THR A 24 -140.04 54.90 70.05
CA THR A 24 -141.26 54.15 70.37
C THR A 24 -142.28 55.06 71.08
N LEU A 25 -143.54 54.61 71.24
CA LEU A 25 -144.31 54.56 72.52
C LEU A 25 -145.82 54.95 72.43
N PHE A 26 -146.67 54.02 72.95
CA PHE A 26 -147.91 54.22 73.74
C PHE A 26 -149.19 54.71 72.99
N GLU A 27 -150.44 54.23 73.17
CA GLU A 27 -151.23 53.53 74.22
C GLU A 27 -152.50 52.89 73.57
N PRO A 28 -153.39 52.14 74.28
CA PRO A 28 -154.07 50.95 73.76
C PRO A 28 -155.53 51.14 73.31
N CYS A 29 -155.95 50.24 72.40
CA CYS A 29 -157.35 50.02 72.04
C CYS A 29 -158.13 49.35 73.20
N THR A 30 -159.18 50.02 73.67
CA THR A 30 -160.30 49.36 74.38
C THR A 30 -161.43 49.08 73.37
N GLY A 31 -161.44 47.89 72.76
CA GLY A 31 -162.53 47.42 71.89
C GLY A 31 -162.15 46.19 71.04
N PRO A 32 -163.10 45.31 70.69
CA PRO A 32 -162.81 43.94 70.26
C PRO A 32 -162.57 43.88 68.75
N ASP A 33 -161.31 43.84 68.32
CA ASP A 33 -160.82 43.22 67.06
C ASP A 33 -159.33 43.53 66.93
N CYS A 34 -158.45 42.57 67.26
CA CYS A 34 -157.01 42.62 67.00
C CYS A 34 -156.51 41.19 66.70
N ASP A 35 -156.48 40.82 65.41
CA ASP A 35 -155.74 39.67 64.88
C ASP A 35 -155.07 40.15 63.58
N GLY A 36 -153.73 40.15 63.52
CA GLY A 36 -152.93 40.69 62.41
C GLY A 36 -151.83 39.73 61.96
N ASP A 37 -151.75 39.52 60.64
CA ASP A 37 -150.92 38.51 59.94
C ASP A 37 -149.40 38.82 60.00
N PRO A 38 -148.56 37.87 60.46
CA PRO A 38 -147.11 38.06 60.59
C PRO A 38 -146.30 38.17 59.27
N CYS A 39 -146.89 37.96 58.10
CA CYS A 39 -146.19 38.15 56.80
C CYS A 39 -146.56 39.47 56.08
N ASP A 40 -147.41 40.31 56.67
CA ASP A 40 -147.76 41.61 56.05
C ASP A 40 -146.54 42.55 56.07
N GLY A 41 -146.05 42.92 54.89
CA GLY A 41 -144.88 43.79 54.69
C GLY A 41 -143.52 43.11 54.46
N VAL A 42 -143.43 41.78 54.40
CA VAL A 42 -142.15 41.06 54.17
C VAL A 42 -141.89 40.84 52.66
N VAL A 43 -140.78 41.35 52.13
CA VAL A 43 -140.36 41.19 50.71
C VAL A 43 -139.08 40.34 50.61
N CYS A 44 -139.13 39.26 49.83
CA CYS A 44 -138.08 38.25 49.77
C CYS A 44 -137.26 38.30 48.46
N ASP A 45 -136.61 39.41 48.14
CA ASP A 45 -135.86 39.57 46.87
C ASP A 45 -134.34 39.37 46.98
N SER A 46 -133.81 39.18 48.19
CA SER A 46 -132.37 39.02 48.45
C SER A 46 -132.00 37.59 48.89
N PRO A 47 -131.88 36.64 47.94
CA PRO A 47 -131.43 35.29 48.28
C PRO A 47 -129.97 35.29 48.76
N PRO A 48 -129.52 34.22 49.46
CA PRO A 48 -128.11 34.01 49.75
C PRO A 48 -127.25 33.94 48.47
N ALA A 49 -125.97 34.31 48.59
CA ALA A 49 -125.03 34.21 47.49
C ALA A 49 -124.85 32.75 47.02
N ALA A 50 -124.53 32.59 45.74
CA ALA A 50 -124.17 31.29 45.18
C ALA A 50 -122.99 30.68 45.95
N SER A 51 -123.07 29.40 46.26
CA SER A 51 -122.05 28.69 47.02
C SER A 51 -121.85 27.30 46.47
N CYS A 52 -120.66 26.75 46.59
CA CYS A 52 -120.42 25.37 46.18
C CYS A 52 -121.11 24.43 47.19
N ALA A 53 -122.08 23.67 46.72
CA ALA A 53 -122.75 22.65 47.53
C ALA A 53 -121.79 21.49 47.85
N ASP A 54 -120.92 21.17 46.90
CA ASP A 54 -119.78 20.28 47.04
C ASP A 54 -118.71 20.66 46.01
N ASP A 55 -117.59 19.94 46.01
CA ASP A 55 -116.43 20.19 45.15
C ASP A 55 -116.77 20.17 43.66
N GLY A 56 -117.89 19.58 43.24
CA GLY A 56 -118.30 19.45 41.84
C GLY A 56 -119.57 20.23 41.48
N THR A 57 -120.18 20.96 42.41
CA THR A 57 -121.55 21.47 42.23
C THR A 57 -121.71 22.89 42.78
N LEU A 58 -122.04 23.84 41.91
CA LEU A 58 -122.40 25.21 42.28
C LEU A 58 -123.90 25.30 42.56
N ARG A 59 -124.27 25.71 43.78
CA ARG A 59 -125.64 25.98 44.19
C ARG A 59 -125.96 27.46 44.12
N VAL A 60 -127.01 27.79 43.38
CA VAL A 60 -127.56 29.14 43.23
C VAL A 60 -129.00 29.17 43.76
N PHE A 61 -129.44 30.31 44.30
CA PHE A 61 -130.77 30.47 44.89
C PHE A 61 -131.63 31.39 44.01
N SER A 62 -132.87 30.98 43.75
CA SER A 62 -133.83 31.74 42.94
C SER A 62 -134.43 32.90 43.74
N SER A 63 -134.59 34.06 43.10
CA SER A 63 -135.31 35.24 43.64
C SER A 63 -136.52 35.55 42.74
N PRO A 64 -137.72 35.86 43.27
CA PRO A 64 -138.07 36.07 44.68
C PRO A 64 -138.35 34.78 45.48
N GLY A 65 -138.15 34.83 46.80
CA GLY A 65 -138.52 33.79 47.76
C GLY A 65 -139.96 33.90 48.30
N THR A 66 -140.38 32.99 49.18
CA THR A 66 -141.73 32.94 49.78
C THR A 66 -141.70 33.20 51.30
N CYS A 67 -142.60 34.03 51.84
CA CYS A 67 -142.72 34.31 53.29
C CYS A 67 -143.61 33.27 53.99
N SER A 68 -143.16 32.75 55.13
CA SER A 68 -144.00 32.00 56.08
C SER A 68 -143.54 32.31 57.52
N GLU A 69 -144.49 32.59 58.41
CA GLU A 69 -144.23 32.98 59.81
C GLU A 69 -143.22 34.16 59.96
N GLY A 70 -143.24 35.09 59.01
CA GLY A 70 -142.38 36.28 59.01
C GLY A 70 -140.94 36.06 58.48
N ALA A 71 -140.59 34.89 57.96
CA ALA A 71 -139.26 34.60 57.39
C ALA A 71 -139.29 34.18 55.91
N CYS A 72 -138.26 34.56 55.14
CA CYS A 72 -138.13 34.27 53.70
C CYS A 72 -137.44 32.93 53.42
N ALA A 73 -138.02 32.12 52.55
CA ALA A 73 -137.42 30.89 52.02
C ALA A 73 -137.16 30.99 50.50
N TYR A 74 -136.02 30.48 50.03
CA TYR A 74 -135.59 30.53 48.63
C TYR A 74 -135.33 29.11 48.09
N ALA A 75 -135.87 28.78 46.91
CA ALA A 75 -135.57 27.52 46.24
C ALA A 75 -134.15 27.55 45.63
N SER A 76 -133.37 26.49 45.82
CA SER A 76 -132.02 26.36 45.26
C SER A 76 -131.97 25.48 44.01
N GLN A 77 -131.08 25.81 43.07
CA GLN A 77 -130.73 25.00 41.90
C GLN A 77 -129.23 24.72 41.87
N ASP A 78 -128.87 23.50 41.47
CA ASP A 78 -127.49 23.03 41.38
C ASP A 78 -127.03 22.93 39.93
N THR A 79 -125.81 23.39 39.66
CA THR A 79 -125.11 23.28 38.37
C THR A 79 -123.79 22.52 38.55
N ALA A 80 -123.55 21.49 37.73
CA ALA A 80 -122.32 20.71 37.81
C ALA A 80 -121.12 21.46 37.20
N CYS A 81 -120.03 21.57 37.97
CA CYS A 81 -118.75 22.14 37.57
C CYS A 81 -117.75 21.03 37.24
N THR A 82 -117.48 20.79 35.95
CA THR A 82 -116.65 19.68 35.46
C THR A 82 -115.20 19.71 35.96
N MET A 83 -114.67 20.90 36.27
CA MET A 83 -113.30 21.10 36.76
C MET A 83 -113.25 21.60 38.22
N GLY A 84 -114.35 21.41 38.94
CA GLY A 84 -114.51 21.79 40.34
C GLY A 84 -115.17 23.15 40.56
N CYS A 85 -115.84 23.30 41.70
CA CYS A 85 -116.43 24.55 42.17
C CYS A 85 -115.59 25.12 43.32
N GLN A 86 -115.15 26.38 43.20
CA GLN A 86 -114.45 27.10 44.27
C GLN A 86 -114.97 28.55 44.34
N ASP A 87 -115.09 29.10 45.54
CA ASP A 87 -115.54 30.48 45.81
C ASP A 87 -116.85 30.89 45.11
N GLY A 88 -117.80 29.96 44.95
CA GLY A 88 -119.09 30.24 44.34
C GLY A 88 -119.07 30.36 42.80
N ALA A 89 -118.05 29.80 42.13
CA ALA A 89 -117.96 29.68 40.67
C ALA A 89 -117.30 28.37 40.21
N CYS A 90 -117.52 27.96 38.95
CA CYS A 90 -116.80 26.83 38.35
C CYS A 90 -115.39 27.24 37.86
N ALA A 91 -114.37 26.43 38.12
CA ALA A 91 -112.99 26.68 37.68
C ALA A 91 -112.78 26.42 36.16
N GLY A 92 -111.90 27.21 35.51
CA GLY A 92 -111.54 27.11 34.08
C GLY A 92 -110.21 26.37 33.82
N ASP A 93 -109.96 25.94 32.57
CA ASP A 93 -108.78 25.14 32.17
C ASP A 93 -107.44 25.91 32.33
N PRO A 94 -106.51 25.47 33.19
CA PRO A 94 -105.22 26.12 33.43
C PRO A 94 -104.23 26.15 32.25
N CYS A 95 -104.44 25.37 31.18
CA CYS A 95 -103.56 25.32 30.01
C CYS A 95 -104.12 26.03 28.77
N ALA A 96 -105.24 26.76 28.89
CA ALA A 96 -105.77 27.57 27.79
C ALA A 96 -104.83 28.76 27.49
N GLY A 97 -104.08 28.71 26.37
CA GLY A 97 -103.23 29.80 25.87
C GLY A 97 -101.72 29.66 26.16
N VAL A 98 -101.26 28.57 26.77
CA VAL A 98 -99.84 28.31 27.03
C VAL A 98 -99.18 27.65 25.80
N THR A 99 -98.13 28.26 25.26
CA THR A 99 -97.28 27.69 24.19
C THR A 99 -95.89 27.34 24.70
N CYS A 100 -95.49 26.07 24.59
CA CYS A 100 -94.23 25.54 25.10
C CYS A 100 -93.20 25.33 23.98
N ASN A 101 -92.51 26.41 23.58
CA ASN A 101 -91.53 26.43 22.49
C ASN A 101 -90.18 27.06 22.90
N THR A 102 -89.89 27.12 24.21
CA THR A 102 -88.63 27.66 24.76
C THR A 102 -88.03 26.63 25.72
N PRO A 103 -87.36 25.59 25.20
CA PRO A 103 -86.75 24.54 26.03
C PRO A 103 -85.57 25.07 26.88
N PRO A 104 -85.21 24.39 27.99
CA PRO A 104 -84.11 24.82 28.88
C PRO A 104 -82.71 24.80 28.26
N GLY A 105 -82.47 23.99 27.22
CA GLY A 105 -81.16 23.83 26.60
C GLY A 105 -81.21 22.91 25.37
N PRO A 106 -80.07 22.68 24.69
CA PRO A 106 -79.99 21.92 23.44
C PRO A 106 -80.40 20.46 23.58
N CYS A 107 -80.33 19.89 24.79
CA CYS A 107 -80.72 18.50 25.08
C CYS A 107 -82.22 18.30 25.37
N HIS A 108 -83.05 19.25 24.99
CA HIS A 108 -84.49 19.18 25.19
C HIS A 108 -85.21 19.44 23.86
N GLU A 109 -86.26 18.66 23.61
CA GLU A 109 -87.07 18.78 22.41
C GLU A 109 -87.60 20.22 22.23
N PRO A 110 -87.63 20.75 20.99
CA PRO A 110 -88.02 22.13 20.73
C PRO A 110 -89.50 22.43 21.05
N THR A 111 -90.32 21.39 21.25
CA THR A 111 -91.75 21.50 21.60
C THR A 111 -92.07 20.73 22.89
N GLY A 112 -92.65 21.42 23.87
CA GLY A 112 -93.06 20.86 25.16
C GLY A 112 -94.58 20.68 25.31
N THR A 113 -95.00 20.00 26.37
CA THR A 113 -96.41 19.82 26.76
C THR A 113 -96.74 20.67 27.99
N CYS A 114 -97.90 21.34 28.01
CA CYS A 114 -98.40 22.05 29.19
C CYS A 114 -99.16 21.11 30.12
N GLN A 115 -98.79 21.09 31.40
CA GLN A 115 -99.61 20.49 32.45
C GLN A 115 -99.66 21.44 33.65
N ASN A 116 -100.86 21.77 34.13
CA ASN A 116 -101.10 22.71 35.23
C ASN A 116 -100.41 24.09 35.04
N GLY A 117 -100.35 24.59 33.80
CA GLY A 117 -99.72 25.87 33.47
C GLY A 117 -98.19 25.85 33.35
N VAL A 118 -97.54 24.68 33.48
CA VAL A 118 -96.07 24.53 33.36
C VAL A 118 -95.72 23.72 32.12
N CYS A 119 -94.71 24.17 31.38
CA CYS A 119 -94.17 23.49 30.21
C CYS A 119 -93.14 22.42 30.60
N SER A 120 -93.36 21.18 30.18
CA SER A 120 -92.38 20.10 30.25
C SER A 120 -91.85 19.75 28.86
N TYR A 121 -90.54 19.57 28.72
CA TYR A 121 -89.88 19.19 27.47
C TYR A 121 -89.26 17.80 27.62
N ALA A 122 -89.43 16.94 26.62
CA ALA A 122 -88.75 15.65 26.60
C ALA A 122 -87.25 15.87 26.39
N VAL A 123 -86.43 15.00 26.99
CA VAL A 123 -84.98 15.02 26.82
C VAL A 123 -84.60 14.29 25.54
N ALA A 124 -83.80 14.93 24.69
CA ALA A 124 -83.35 14.41 23.41
C ALA A 124 -82.10 13.53 23.58
N VAL A 125 -82.24 12.39 24.26
CA VAL A 125 -81.11 11.52 24.62
C VAL A 125 -80.39 10.99 23.39
N GLY A 126 -79.07 11.15 23.34
CA GLY A 126 -78.20 10.70 22.25
C GLY A 126 -78.06 11.70 21.10
N ASP A 127 -78.81 12.80 21.10
CA ASP A 127 -78.60 13.88 20.14
C ASP A 127 -77.27 14.57 20.41
N SER A 128 -76.61 15.02 19.33
CA SER A 128 -75.38 15.78 19.41
C SER A 128 -75.64 17.13 20.07
N CYS A 129 -74.79 17.50 21.01
CA CYS A 129 -74.79 18.80 21.66
C CYS A 129 -73.35 19.33 21.77
N ASP A 130 -73.14 20.44 22.48
CA ASP A 130 -71.82 20.99 22.79
C ASP A 130 -71.85 21.40 24.26
N ASP A 131 -71.00 20.79 25.09
CA ASP A 131 -70.91 21.09 26.53
C ASP A 131 -69.94 22.25 26.84
N ALA A 132 -69.34 22.82 25.79
CA ALA A 132 -68.33 23.86 25.80
C ALA A 132 -67.04 23.51 26.56
N ASP A 133 -66.81 22.23 26.88
CA ASP A 133 -65.53 21.73 27.39
C ASP A 133 -64.64 21.33 26.19
N PRO A 134 -63.53 22.04 25.93
CA PRO A 134 -62.64 21.69 24.82
C PRO A 134 -61.90 20.35 25.02
N CYS A 135 -62.00 19.73 26.21
CA CYS A 135 -61.42 18.42 26.50
C CYS A 135 -62.41 17.25 26.39
N THR A 136 -63.61 17.50 25.89
CA THR A 136 -64.58 16.47 25.49
C THR A 136 -64.76 16.50 23.97
N THR A 137 -65.05 15.33 23.41
CA THR A 137 -65.38 15.14 22.00
C THR A 137 -66.61 14.24 21.90
N ASP A 138 -67.36 14.39 20.82
CA ASP A 138 -68.59 13.64 20.57
C ASP A 138 -69.64 13.84 21.68
N ASP A 139 -69.90 15.10 22.06
CA ASP A 139 -70.86 15.41 23.13
C ASP A 139 -72.27 14.98 22.75
N VAL A 140 -72.87 14.21 23.66
CA VAL A 140 -74.22 13.69 23.50
C VAL A 140 -75.06 14.01 24.70
N CYS A 141 -76.33 14.24 24.45
CA CYS A 141 -77.31 14.48 25.49
C CYS A 141 -77.57 13.20 26.29
N ASP A 142 -77.37 13.26 27.61
CA ASP A 142 -77.67 12.14 28.49
C ASP A 142 -79.15 12.10 28.92
N ALA A 143 -79.55 11.04 29.63
CA ALA A 143 -80.93 10.86 30.10
C ALA A 143 -81.39 11.90 31.14
N SER A 144 -80.49 12.74 31.66
CA SER A 144 -80.79 13.82 32.59
C SER A 144 -80.99 15.18 31.91
N GLY A 145 -80.71 15.26 30.59
CA GLY A 145 -80.76 16.51 29.82
C GLY A 145 -79.48 17.33 29.91
N ALA A 146 -78.37 16.73 30.36
CA ALA A 146 -77.04 17.32 30.32
C ALA A 146 -76.33 16.94 29.01
N CYS A 147 -75.48 17.84 28.53
CA CYS A 147 -74.57 17.56 27.43
C CYS A 147 -73.22 17.11 28.01
N ALA A 148 -72.69 15.97 27.56
CA ALA A 148 -71.37 15.49 27.95
C ALA A 148 -70.76 14.62 26.85
N GLY A 149 -69.45 14.78 26.59
CA GLY A 149 -68.70 13.95 25.65
C GLY A 149 -67.70 12.99 26.26
N GLY A 150 -67.04 12.22 25.39
CA GLY A 150 -65.89 11.40 25.76
C GLY A 150 -64.63 12.28 25.88
N SER A 151 -63.77 11.99 26.86
CA SER A 151 -62.54 12.75 27.05
C SER A 151 -61.60 12.67 25.84
N VAL A 152 -60.96 13.78 25.47
CA VAL A 152 -59.91 13.84 24.44
C VAL A 152 -58.81 12.79 24.70
N ASP A 153 -58.51 11.97 23.69
CA ASP A 153 -57.53 10.88 23.78
C ASP A 153 -56.09 11.36 23.54
N CYS A 154 -55.33 11.51 24.62
CA CYS A 154 -53.92 11.94 24.59
C CYS A 154 -52.93 10.77 24.59
N GLN A 155 -53.05 9.87 23.59
CA GLN A 155 -52.16 8.72 23.37
C GLN A 155 -51.18 8.91 22.20
N SER A 156 -50.89 10.14 21.81
CA SER A 156 -49.99 10.47 20.70
C SER A 156 -48.95 11.51 21.13
N PRO A 157 -47.98 11.13 21.99
CA PRO A 157 -46.92 12.04 22.44
C PRO A 157 -46.01 12.48 21.28
N PRO A 158 -45.30 13.61 21.44
CA PRO A 158 -44.22 13.99 20.52
C PRO A 158 -43.12 12.93 20.47
N ALA A 159 -42.43 12.84 19.33
CA ALA A 159 -41.26 11.96 19.20
C ALA A 159 -40.13 12.41 20.17
N PRO A 160 -39.35 11.46 20.73
CA PRO A 160 -38.15 11.80 21.49
C PRO A 160 -37.21 12.71 20.71
N ALA A 161 -36.58 13.67 21.40
CA ALA A 161 -35.72 14.66 20.77
C ALA A 161 -34.50 14.96 21.64
N CYS A 162 -33.36 15.19 21.01
CA CYS A 162 -32.14 15.59 21.73
C CYS A 162 -32.30 17.02 22.25
N LYS A 163 -32.15 17.19 23.56
CA LYS A 163 -32.16 18.49 24.22
C LYS A 163 -30.82 19.22 23.99
N ASP A 164 -29.74 18.46 24.11
CA ASP A 164 -28.36 18.87 23.81
C ASP A 164 -27.56 17.66 23.32
N GLU A 165 -26.26 17.87 23.07
CA GLU A 165 -25.32 16.86 22.55
C GLU A 165 -25.25 15.59 23.42
N SER A 166 -25.69 15.64 24.68
CA SER A 166 -25.54 14.55 25.66
C SER A 166 -26.85 14.12 26.35
N THR A 167 -28.00 14.67 25.96
CA THR A 167 -29.26 14.47 26.68
C THR A 167 -30.44 14.25 25.73
N LEU A 168 -31.14 13.12 25.86
CA LEU A 168 -32.36 12.80 25.13
C LEU A 168 -33.59 13.10 25.99
N THR A 169 -34.55 13.86 25.46
CA THR A 169 -35.87 14.04 26.08
C THR A 169 -36.82 12.98 25.53
N VAL A 170 -37.43 12.19 26.42
CA VAL A 170 -38.51 11.25 26.12
C VAL A 170 -39.81 11.72 26.77
N TYR A 171 -40.94 11.55 26.09
CA TYR A 171 -42.26 11.95 26.56
C TYR A 171 -43.04 10.72 27.07
N ASP A 172 -43.85 10.92 28.11
CA ASP A 172 -44.75 9.90 28.63
C ASP A 172 -45.79 9.53 27.57
N TRP A 173 -46.15 8.24 27.50
CA TRP A 173 -47.11 7.75 26.51
C TRP A 173 -48.52 8.34 26.69
N THR A 174 -48.90 8.66 27.92
CA THR A 174 -50.22 9.19 28.26
C THR A 174 -50.11 10.66 28.66
N GLY A 175 -50.74 11.54 27.87
CA GLY A 175 -50.84 12.97 28.15
C GLY A 175 -52.11 13.37 28.89
N VAL A 176 -52.16 14.64 29.29
CA VAL A 176 -53.33 15.28 29.92
C VAL A 176 -53.79 16.42 29.00
N CYS A 177 -55.09 16.43 28.67
CA CYS A 177 -55.71 17.55 27.95
C CYS A 177 -55.71 18.80 28.85
N ASP A 178 -55.19 19.92 28.35
CA ASP A 178 -55.23 21.20 29.04
C ASP A 178 -56.58 21.90 28.82
N GLY A 179 -56.90 22.92 29.63
CA GLY A 179 -58.17 23.65 29.53
C GLY A 179 -58.39 24.42 28.22
N ALA A 180 -57.52 24.27 27.22
CA ALA A 180 -57.66 24.78 25.85
C ALA A 180 -57.86 23.66 24.81
N GLY A 181 -57.99 22.40 25.22
CA GLY A 181 -58.19 21.25 24.33
C GLY A 181 -56.89 20.64 23.77
N GLN A 182 -55.72 21.03 24.30
CA GLN A 182 -54.42 20.55 23.81
C GLN A 182 -53.82 19.50 24.74
N CYS A 183 -53.31 18.40 24.17
CA CYS A 183 -52.61 17.38 24.93
C CYS A 183 -51.22 17.84 25.38
N THR A 184 -50.97 17.76 26.68
CA THR A 184 -49.66 18.00 27.31
C THR A 184 -49.10 16.68 27.85
N TYR A 185 -47.79 16.47 27.71
CA TYR A 185 -47.14 15.21 28.06
C TYR A 185 -46.03 15.47 29.08
N GLY A 186 -45.93 14.63 30.11
CA GLY A 186 -44.76 14.60 30.98
C GLY A 186 -43.51 14.24 30.16
N SER A 187 -42.33 14.69 30.61
CA SER A 187 -41.07 14.36 29.94
C SER A 187 -39.98 13.99 30.94
N THR A 188 -39.09 13.09 30.53
CA THR A 188 -37.92 12.65 31.29
C THR A 188 -36.65 12.88 30.47
N GLU A 189 -35.60 13.35 31.13
CA GLU A 189 -34.28 13.55 30.53
C GLU A 189 -33.41 12.31 30.74
N VAL A 190 -32.94 11.72 29.65
CA VAL A 190 -32.08 10.55 29.63
C VAL A 190 -30.66 10.98 29.26
N PRO A 191 -29.66 10.78 30.13
CA PRO A 191 -28.26 11.02 29.79
C PRO A 191 -27.78 10.05 28.71
N CYS A 192 -27.23 10.57 27.62
CA CYS A 192 -26.59 9.81 26.54
C CYS A 192 -25.07 9.94 26.66
N ALA A 193 -24.41 8.93 27.21
CA ALA A 193 -22.95 8.94 27.46
C ALA A 193 -22.13 9.13 26.17
N GLU A 194 -22.59 8.56 25.06
CA GLU A 194 -21.92 8.60 23.75
C GLU A 194 -22.56 9.60 22.78
N GLY A 195 -23.37 10.52 23.31
CA GLY A 195 -24.02 11.58 22.56
C GLY A 195 -25.46 11.27 22.11
N CYS A 196 -26.21 12.31 21.77
CA CYS A 196 -27.58 12.23 21.27
C CYS A 196 -27.66 12.78 19.83
N GLU A 197 -28.11 11.94 18.89
CA GLU A 197 -28.34 12.35 17.50
C GLU A 197 -29.68 11.79 17.00
N ASN A 198 -30.39 12.57 16.16
CA ASN A 198 -31.65 12.16 15.51
C ASN A 198 -32.74 11.62 16.45
N GLY A 199 -32.82 12.12 17.69
CA GLY A 199 -33.85 11.71 18.65
C GLY A 199 -33.59 10.35 19.32
N ALA A 200 -32.34 9.89 19.33
CA ALA A 200 -31.91 8.71 20.08
C ALA A 200 -30.53 8.94 20.72
N CYS A 201 -30.26 8.26 21.83
CA CYS A 201 -28.87 8.14 22.30
C CYS A 201 -28.10 7.29 21.30
N ALA A 202 -26.90 7.74 20.90
CA ALA A 202 -25.97 6.89 20.19
C ALA A 202 -25.67 5.67 21.07
N GLY A 203 -25.98 4.48 20.57
CA GLY A 203 -25.51 3.23 21.20
C GLY A 203 -24.00 3.12 21.00
N ASP A 204 -23.34 2.33 21.85
CA ASP A 204 -21.93 1.97 21.62
C ASP A 204 -21.80 1.45 20.17
N PRO A 205 -21.09 2.17 19.28
CA PRO A 205 -20.94 1.79 17.88
C PRO A 205 -20.31 0.40 17.72
N CYS A 206 -19.67 -0.10 18.77
CA CYS A 206 -18.99 -1.38 18.85
C CYS A 206 -19.80 -2.48 19.55
N ALA A 207 -21.02 -2.20 20.00
CA ALA A 207 -21.90 -3.21 20.58
C ALA A 207 -22.26 -4.29 19.52
N GLY A 208 -21.72 -5.50 19.70
CA GLY A 208 -21.93 -6.63 18.80
C GLY A 208 -20.96 -6.70 17.61
N VAL A 209 -20.02 -5.76 17.48
CA VAL A 209 -18.96 -5.81 16.47
C VAL A 209 -17.87 -6.79 16.91
N VAL A 210 -17.59 -7.79 16.08
CA VAL A 210 -16.60 -8.85 16.35
C VAL A 210 -15.48 -8.74 15.31
N CYS A 211 -14.31 -8.28 15.74
CA CYS A 211 -13.17 -7.96 14.87
C CYS A 211 -12.20 -9.14 14.71
N ASN A 212 -12.62 -10.16 13.96
CA ASN A 212 -11.84 -11.40 13.75
C ASN A 212 -11.47 -11.61 12.27
N ALA A 213 -11.72 -10.61 11.43
CA ALA A 213 -11.57 -10.69 9.98
C ALA A 213 -10.63 -9.55 9.52
N PRO A 214 -9.32 -9.67 9.81
CA PRO A 214 -8.35 -8.69 9.35
C PRO A 214 -8.31 -8.61 7.81
N PRO A 215 -7.94 -7.44 7.24
CA PRO A 215 -7.95 -7.23 5.80
C PRO A 215 -6.84 -7.98 5.06
N THR A 216 -5.70 -8.24 5.70
CA THR A 216 -4.59 -9.02 5.13
C THR A 216 -3.97 -9.92 6.19
N ALA A 217 -3.14 -10.87 5.76
CA ALA A 217 -2.34 -11.71 6.65
C ALA A 217 -1.31 -10.93 7.48
N CYS A 218 -1.07 -9.65 7.17
CA CYS A 218 -0.12 -8.77 7.88
C CYS A 218 -0.74 -7.89 8.96
N HIS A 219 -1.94 -8.25 9.40
CA HIS A 219 -2.63 -7.63 10.50
C HIS A 219 -2.88 -8.69 11.58
N GLN A 220 -2.89 -8.27 12.83
CA GLN A 220 -3.20 -9.13 13.97
C GLN A 220 -4.56 -9.82 13.75
N ALA A 221 -4.65 -11.09 14.17
CA ALA A 221 -5.86 -11.90 13.98
C ALA A 221 -7.10 -11.34 14.70
N ALA A 222 -6.88 -10.54 15.75
CA ALA A 222 -7.92 -9.83 16.50
C ALA A 222 -7.72 -8.32 16.37
N GLY A 223 -8.81 -7.61 16.07
CA GLY A 223 -8.87 -6.15 16.03
C GLY A 223 -9.62 -5.55 17.22
N THR A 224 -9.50 -4.24 17.40
CA THR A 224 -10.29 -3.45 18.34
C THR A 224 -11.30 -2.62 17.56
N CYS A 225 -12.55 -2.60 18.00
CA CYS A 225 -13.53 -1.71 17.40
C CYS A 225 -13.37 -0.29 17.96
N GLU A 226 -13.28 0.69 17.07
CA GLU A 226 -13.32 2.12 17.40
C GLU A 226 -14.32 2.79 16.45
N SER A 227 -15.31 3.52 17.01
CA SER A 227 -16.37 4.19 16.23
C SER A 227 -17.11 3.26 15.24
N GLY A 228 -17.28 1.98 15.57
CA GLY A 228 -17.99 1.00 14.74
C GLY A 228 -17.16 0.38 13.62
N VAL A 229 -15.86 0.71 13.56
CA VAL A 229 -14.92 0.15 12.58
C VAL A 229 -13.88 -0.70 13.31
N CYS A 230 -13.59 -1.88 12.77
CA CYS A 230 -12.52 -2.73 13.28
C CYS A 230 -11.15 -2.19 12.84
N LEU A 231 -10.34 -1.81 13.81
CA LEU A 231 -8.93 -1.47 13.63
C LEU A 231 -8.08 -2.69 14.00
N TYR A 232 -7.08 -2.98 13.18
CA TYR A 232 -6.16 -4.09 13.39
C TYR A 232 -4.74 -3.55 13.42
N GLU A 233 -3.97 -3.93 14.45
CA GLU A 233 -2.54 -3.61 14.48
C GLU A 233 -1.78 -4.42 13.42
N PHE A 234 -0.66 -3.88 12.95
CA PHE A 234 0.21 -4.60 12.02
C PHE A 234 0.95 -5.73 12.73
N ASP A 235 0.95 -6.91 12.13
CA ASP A 235 1.69 -8.07 12.63
C ASP A 235 3.13 -8.06 12.09
N ASN A 236 3.88 -7.03 12.48
CA ASN A 236 5.22 -6.80 11.94
C ASN A 236 6.17 -7.96 12.30
N GLY A 237 6.83 -8.51 11.27
CA GLY A 237 7.74 -9.64 11.40
C GLY A 237 7.08 -11.02 11.34
N ALA A 238 5.75 -11.10 11.22
CA ALA A 238 5.08 -12.36 10.91
C ALA A 238 5.43 -12.83 9.49
N ASN A 239 5.54 -14.14 9.31
CA ASN A 239 5.74 -14.75 8.01
C ASN A 239 4.48 -14.59 7.16
N CYS A 240 4.66 -14.18 5.91
CA CYS A 240 3.58 -14.08 4.94
C CYS A 240 4.07 -14.57 3.57
N ASP A 241 3.25 -14.41 2.52
CA ASP A 241 3.61 -14.65 1.13
C ASP A 241 3.07 -13.46 0.33
N ASP A 242 3.94 -12.70 -0.33
CA ASP A 242 3.56 -11.52 -1.11
C ASP A 242 3.07 -11.88 -2.52
N GLY A 243 3.12 -13.17 -2.88
CA GLY A 243 2.75 -13.72 -4.17
C GLY A 243 3.79 -13.51 -5.27
N ASP A 244 4.92 -12.84 -4.97
CA ASP A 244 6.04 -12.69 -5.89
C ASP A 244 7.01 -13.85 -5.72
N ALA A 245 7.09 -14.74 -6.72
CA ALA A 245 8.02 -15.86 -6.68
C ALA A 245 9.51 -15.44 -6.73
N CYS A 246 9.78 -14.14 -6.94
CA CYS A 246 11.11 -13.52 -6.91
C CYS A 246 11.47 -12.83 -5.61
N THR A 247 10.66 -12.95 -4.57
CA THR A 247 11.01 -12.59 -3.21
C THR A 247 11.20 -13.86 -2.37
N GLU A 248 12.05 -13.77 -1.36
CA GLU A 248 12.28 -14.81 -0.37
C GLU A 248 12.18 -14.19 1.03
N LEU A 249 11.79 -15.03 2.00
CA LEU A 249 11.68 -14.63 3.41
C LEU A 249 10.69 -13.47 3.60
N ASP A 250 9.51 -13.59 3.00
CA ASP A 250 8.48 -12.55 3.06
C ASP A 250 8.02 -12.35 4.50
N VAL A 251 8.06 -11.09 4.92
CA VAL A 251 7.71 -10.66 6.26
C VAL A 251 6.77 -9.47 6.20
N CYS A 252 5.84 -9.46 7.12
CA CYS A 252 4.91 -8.36 7.25
C CYS A 252 5.62 -7.10 7.78
N GLN A 253 5.44 -5.98 7.09
CA GLN A 253 5.88 -4.67 7.58
C GLN A 253 4.87 -3.58 7.20
N GLY A 254 4.26 -2.95 8.21
CA GLY A 254 3.28 -1.88 8.00
C GLY A 254 2.02 -2.31 7.25
N GLY A 255 1.59 -3.57 7.42
CA GLY A 255 0.40 -4.14 6.78
C GLY A 255 0.62 -4.68 5.37
N VAL A 256 1.83 -4.51 4.83
CA VAL A 256 2.25 -5.04 3.52
C VAL A 256 3.11 -6.27 3.75
N CYS A 257 2.85 -7.32 2.96
CA CYS A 257 3.75 -8.46 2.86
C CYS A 257 4.79 -8.16 1.79
N ALA A 258 6.07 -8.25 2.12
CA ALA A 258 7.16 -8.12 1.16
C ALA A 258 8.37 -8.93 1.60
N GLY A 259 9.09 -9.53 0.65
CA GLY A 259 10.34 -10.25 0.91
C GLY A 259 11.60 -9.58 0.39
N ALA A 260 12.73 -10.22 0.64
CA ALA A 260 14.01 -9.86 0.05
C ALA A 260 14.09 -10.40 -1.38
N ALA A 261 14.63 -9.62 -2.32
CA ALA A 261 14.77 -10.07 -3.70
C ALA A 261 15.63 -11.35 -3.78
N LYS A 262 15.11 -12.35 -4.49
CA LYS A 262 15.75 -13.65 -4.71
C LYS A 262 17.12 -13.48 -5.36
N ALA A 263 18.14 -14.06 -4.74
CA ALA A 263 19.52 -13.95 -5.20
C ALA A 263 19.80 -14.93 -6.36
N CYS A 264 19.92 -14.41 -7.58
CA CYS A 264 20.33 -15.17 -8.76
C CYS A 264 21.85 -15.15 -8.94
N THR A 265 22.59 -15.88 -8.10
CA THR A 265 24.07 -15.85 -8.08
C THR A 265 24.74 -17.11 -8.63
N THR A 266 23.97 -18.13 -9.00
CA THR A 266 24.44 -19.44 -9.47
C THR A 266 24.06 -19.65 -10.94
N PRO A 267 24.81 -19.06 -11.88
CA PRO A 267 24.64 -19.32 -13.30
C PRO A 267 25.13 -20.72 -13.70
N ASP A 268 24.82 -21.11 -14.94
CA ASP A 268 25.33 -22.33 -15.55
C ASP A 268 26.86 -22.28 -15.71
N SER A 269 27.49 -23.46 -15.75
CA SER A 269 28.95 -23.57 -15.94
C SER A 269 29.36 -23.15 -17.35
N PRO A 270 30.48 -22.42 -17.53
CA PRO A 270 31.01 -22.03 -18.84
C PRO A 270 31.09 -23.18 -19.83
N VAL A 271 30.79 -22.93 -21.11
CA VAL A 271 30.87 -23.93 -22.19
C VAL A 271 31.53 -23.33 -23.43
N CYS A 272 32.21 -24.16 -24.21
CA CYS A 272 32.69 -23.73 -25.52
C CYS A 272 31.51 -23.65 -26.49
N ALA A 273 31.20 -22.45 -26.97
CA ALA A 273 30.17 -22.23 -27.98
C ALA A 273 30.63 -22.75 -29.36
N ASP A 274 31.92 -22.59 -29.64
CA ASP A 274 32.63 -23.17 -30.78
C ASP A 274 34.12 -23.32 -30.42
N ALA A 275 34.95 -23.65 -31.42
CA ALA A 275 36.37 -23.92 -31.24
C ALA A 275 37.15 -22.73 -30.64
N ASP A 276 36.71 -21.50 -30.84
CA ASP A 276 37.44 -20.27 -30.47
C ASP A 276 36.64 -19.36 -29.54
N THR A 277 35.50 -19.81 -29.03
CA THR A 277 34.57 -18.97 -28.25
C THR A 277 34.10 -19.67 -26.98
N LEU A 278 34.39 -19.07 -25.82
CA LEU A 278 33.88 -19.47 -24.52
C LEU A 278 32.59 -18.70 -24.20
N ARG A 279 31.48 -19.40 -23.99
CA ARG A 279 30.24 -18.81 -23.48
C ARG A 279 30.23 -18.88 -21.97
N VAL A 280 30.10 -17.70 -21.35
CA VAL A 280 29.91 -17.52 -19.92
C VAL A 280 28.55 -16.87 -19.65
N TRP A 281 28.08 -16.91 -18.42
CA TRP A 281 26.81 -16.33 -18.01
C TRP A 281 27.03 -15.28 -16.94
N ALA A 282 26.36 -14.13 -17.08
CA ALA A 282 26.48 -13.03 -16.13
C ALA A 282 26.03 -13.46 -14.72
N SER A 283 26.71 -12.96 -13.68
CA SER A 283 26.28 -13.07 -12.28
C SER A 283 26.43 -11.69 -11.63
N PRO A 284 25.38 -11.13 -10.99
CA PRO A 284 24.07 -11.73 -10.76
C PRO A 284 23.16 -11.78 -12.01
N GLY A 285 22.27 -12.78 -12.05
CA GLY A 285 21.20 -12.92 -13.04
C GLY A 285 19.91 -12.16 -12.67
N GLN A 286 18.87 -12.35 -13.46
CA GLN A 286 17.54 -11.77 -13.23
C GLN A 286 16.54 -12.84 -12.86
N CYS A 287 15.70 -12.59 -11.84
CA CYS A 287 14.59 -13.46 -11.53
C CYS A 287 13.39 -13.13 -12.45
N SER A 288 12.82 -14.14 -13.08
CA SER A 288 11.57 -14.03 -13.84
C SER A 288 10.36 -14.18 -12.92
N GLY A 289 9.21 -13.58 -13.25
CA GLY A 289 8.00 -13.62 -12.40
C GLY A 289 7.43 -15.02 -12.07
N ALA A 290 8.04 -16.10 -12.56
CA ALA A 290 7.78 -17.48 -12.13
C ALA A 290 8.78 -17.99 -11.06
N GLY A 291 9.64 -17.12 -10.52
CA GLY A 291 10.67 -17.46 -9.52
C GLY A 291 11.91 -18.13 -10.10
N GLN A 292 12.09 -18.10 -11.41
CA GLN A 292 13.17 -18.77 -12.12
C GLN A 292 14.26 -17.78 -12.52
N CYS A 293 15.50 -18.05 -12.14
CA CYS A 293 16.66 -17.21 -12.49
C CYS A 293 17.07 -17.40 -13.96
N THR A 294 17.24 -16.29 -14.66
CA THR A 294 17.77 -16.24 -16.02
C THR A 294 19.09 -15.46 -16.03
N TYR A 295 20.01 -15.89 -16.90
CA TYR A 295 21.35 -15.32 -16.97
C TYR A 295 21.66 -14.97 -18.42
N VAL A 296 22.13 -13.75 -18.65
CA VAL A 296 22.49 -13.29 -19.99
C VAL A 296 23.83 -13.94 -20.39
N PRO A 297 23.89 -14.68 -21.52
CA PRO A 297 25.15 -15.24 -21.98
C PRO A 297 26.04 -14.15 -22.58
N THR A 298 27.35 -14.26 -22.36
CA THR A 298 28.39 -13.44 -22.96
C THR A 298 29.42 -14.35 -23.61
N ASP A 299 29.78 -14.03 -24.85
CA ASP A 299 30.77 -14.79 -25.61
C ASP A 299 32.15 -14.13 -25.47
N VAL A 300 33.12 -14.90 -25.00
CA VAL A 300 34.50 -14.50 -24.78
C VAL A 300 35.37 -15.16 -25.85
N PRO A 301 36.06 -14.39 -26.71
CA PRO A 301 36.95 -14.96 -27.71
C PRO A 301 38.19 -15.58 -27.04
N CYS A 302 38.47 -16.83 -27.35
CA CYS A 302 39.63 -17.57 -26.90
C CYS A 302 40.69 -17.61 -28.01
N GLN A 303 41.75 -16.81 -27.84
CA GLN A 303 42.80 -16.66 -28.85
C GLN A 303 43.50 -17.97 -29.24
N PHE A 304 43.57 -18.94 -28.33
CA PHE A 304 44.26 -20.22 -28.54
C PHE A 304 43.30 -21.42 -28.51
N GLY A 305 42.01 -21.15 -28.72
CA GLY A 305 40.95 -22.16 -28.70
C GLY A 305 40.26 -22.30 -27.33
N CYS A 306 39.12 -22.97 -27.34
CA CYS A 306 38.31 -23.30 -26.17
C CYS A 306 38.20 -24.82 -26.03
N GLU A 307 38.56 -25.34 -24.86
CA GLU A 307 38.43 -26.76 -24.51
C GLU A 307 37.86 -26.90 -23.09
N ASP A 308 37.00 -27.90 -22.87
CA ASP A 308 36.41 -28.24 -21.56
C ASP A 308 35.79 -27.05 -20.78
N GLY A 309 35.22 -26.08 -21.50
CA GLY A 309 34.59 -24.91 -20.88
C GLY A 309 35.59 -23.87 -20.37
N ALA A 310 36.80 -23.83 -20.93
CA ALA A 310 37.80 -22.81 -20.65
C ALA A 310 38.55 -22.39 -21.91
N CYS A 311 39.02 -21.13 -21.96
CA CYS A 311 39.98 -20.74 -22.97
C CYS A 311 41.32 -21.41 -22.69
N VAL A 312 41.88 -22.05 -23.73
CA VAL A 312 43.23 -22.58 -23.70
C VAL A 312 44.20 -21.40 -23.54
N GLY A 313 45.14 -21.53 -22.60
CA GLY A 313 46.18 -20.53 -22.39
C GLY A 313 47.14 -20.47 -23.59
N ASP A 314 47.89 -19.38 -23.70
CA ASP A 314 48.95 -19.27 -24.72
C ASP A 314 49.92 -20.47 -24.59
N PRO A 315 50.03 -21.35 -25.60
CA PRO A 315 50.94 -22.49 -25.58
C PRO A 315 52.40 -22.11 -25.39
N CYS A 316 52.75 -20.85 -25.67
CA CYS A 316 54.07 -20.29 -25.50
C CYS A 316 54.25 -19.48 -24.20
N ALA A 317 53.23 -19.39 -23.34
CA ALA A 317 53.38 -18.76 -22.04
C ALA A 317 54.44 -19.48 -21.20
N GLY A 318 55.54 -18.78 -20.91
CA GLY A 318 56.63 -19.29 -20.09
C GLY A 318 57.65 -20.17 -20.82
N ILE A 319 57.48 -20.42 -22.12
CA ILE A 319 58.50 -21.11 -22.93
C ILE A 319 59.58 -20.10 -23.33
N THR A 320 60.82 -20.38 -22.96
CA THR A 320 62.01 -19.63 -23.38
C THR A 320 62.84 -20.50 -24.31
N CYS A 321 63.25 -19.96 -25.45
CA CYS A 321 63.93 -20.69 -26.52
C CYS A 321 65.42 -20.30 -26.59
N ASP A 322 66.11 -20.47 -25.47
CA ASP A 322 67.51 -20.07 -25.30
C ASP A 322 68.50 -21.25 -25.35
N ASP A 323 67.99 -22.49 -25.51
CA ASP A 323 68.79 -23.73 -25.61
C ASP A 323 68.65 -24.36 -27.01
N PRO A 324 69.36 -23.85 -28.03
CA PRO A 324 69.31 -24.41 -29.37
C PRO A 324 69.97 -25.79 -29.46
N PRO A 325 69.56 -26.63 -30.44
CA PRO A 325 70.28 -27.86 -30.72
C PRO A 325 71.73 -27.58 -31.19
N PRO A 326 72.66 -28.53 -31.02
CA PRO A 326 74.04 -28.36 -31.49
C PRO A 326 74.10 -28.25 -33.01
N ALA A 327 75.15 -27.59 -33.52
CA ALA A 327 75.41 -27.52 -34.96
C ALA A 327 75.55 -28.92 -35.57
N SER A 328 75.09 -29.07 -36.81
CA SER A 328 75.05 -30.37 -37.48
C SER A 328 75.38 -30.25 -38.96
N CYS A 329 76.02 -31.27 -39.52
CA CYS A 329 76.31 -31.30 -40.95
C CYS A 329 75.04 -31.69 -41.72
N VAL A 330 74.59 -30.82 -42.62
CA VAL A 330 73.44 -31.09 -43.49
C VAL A 330 73.82 -32.10 -44.57
N ASN A 331 75.05 -31.97 -45.06
CA ASN A 331 75.67 -32.87 -46.01
C ASN A 331 77.19 -32.89 -45.74
N GLY A 332 77.95 -33.57 -46.61
CA GLY A 332 79.39 -33.71 -46.42
C GLY A 332 80.21 -32.42 -46.50
N THR A 333 79.62 -31.28 -46.89
CA THR A 333 80.33 -30.00 -47.04
C THR A 333 79.66 -28.84 -46.34
N ASP A 334 78.39 -28.93 -45.94
CA ASP A 334 77.67 -27.81 -45.33
C ASP A 334 77.37 -28.05 -43.84
N LEU A 335 77.84 -27.13 -43.00
CA LEU A 335 77.52 -27.04 -41.58
C LEU A 335 76.31 -26.13 -41.36
N GLN A 336 75.32 -26.62 -40.63
CA GLN A 336 74.20 -25.83 -40.16
C GLN A 336 74.39 -25.47 -38.69
N THR A 337 74.35 -24.17 -38.40
CA THR A 337 74.46 -23.64 -37.05
C THR A 337 73.15 -22.94 -36.67
N PRO A 338 72.37 -23.50 -35.74
CA PRO A 338 71.17 -22.84 -35.21
C PRO A 338 71.51 -21.52 -34.50
N ALA A 339 70.61 -20.55 -34.58
CA ALA A 339 70.70 -19.30 -33.84
C ALA A 339 70.64 -19.54 -32.34
N THR A 340 71.32 -18.70 -31.55
CA THR A 340 71.31 -18.78 -30.09
C THR A 340 69.95 -18.47 -29.47
N GLN A 341 69.06 -17.82 -30.21
CA GLN A 341 67.71 -17.50 -29.79
C GLN A 341 66.69 -18.02 -30.79
N GLY A 342 65.73 -18.80 -30.30
CA GLY A 342 64.60 -19.32 -31.06
C GLY A 342 63.30 -18.55 -30.80
N THR A 343 62.27 -18.92 -31.55
CA THR A 343 60.90 -18.42 -31.40
C THR A 343 59.98 -19.58 -31.05
N CYS A 344 59.11 -19.42 -30.06
CA CYS A 344 58.08 -20.41 -29.74
C CYS A 344 56.91 -20.31 -30.73
N TYR A 345 56.50 -21.46 -31.27
CA TYR A 345 55.29 -21.61 -32.07
C TYR A 345 54.59 -22.91 -31.70
N GLY A 346 53.31 -22.83 -31.32
CA GLY A 346 52.51 -24.01 -30.95
C GLY A 346 53.10 -24.83 -29.79
N GLY A 347 53.78 -24.17 -28.84
CA GLY A 347 54.43 -24.83 -27.71
C GLY A 347 55.82 -25.44 -28.01
N ALA A 348 56.37 -25.22 -29.22
CA ALA A 348 57.68 -25.74 -29.61
C ALA A 348 58.64 -24.61 -30.03
N CYS A 349 59.91 -24.73 -29.65
CA CYS A 349 60.94 -23.78 -30.07
C CYS A 349 61.42 -24.07 -31.49
N ASN A 350 61.47 -23.03 -32.32
CA ASN A 350 62.00 -23.07 -33.67
C ASN A 350 63.21 -22.13 -33.77
N TYR A 351 64.30 -22.60 -34.38
CA TYR A 351 65.57 -21.89 -34.47
C TYR A 351 65.90 -21.66 -35.94
N ALA A 352 66.01 -20.40 -36.35
CA ALA A 352 66.61 -20.07 -37.64
C ALA A 352 68.06 -20.56 -37.65
N ALA A 353 68.56 -21.06 -38.78
CA ALA A 353 69.91 -21.60 -38.87
C ALA A 353 70.68 -20.98 -40.02
N THR A 354 71.98 -20.76 -39.82
CA THR A 354 72.91 -20.33 -40.86
C THR A 354 73.63 -21.54 -41.45
N LEU A 355 73.76 -21.56 -42.77
CA LEU A 355 74.56 -22.56 -43.49
C LEU A 355 75.95 -22.00 -43.78
N SER A 356 76.98 -22.78 -43.48
CA SER A 356 78.37 -22.48 -43.77
C SER A 356 78.97 -23.62 -44.59
N THR A 357 79.56 -23.30 -45.73
CA THR A 357 80.25 -24.28 -46.56
C THR A 357 81.67 -24.51 -46.00
N CYS A 358 81.94 -25.74 -45.61
CA CYS A 358 83.22 -26.22 -45.11
C CYS A 358 84.12 -26.67 -46.27
N THR A 359 85.16 -25.90 -46.57
CA THR A 359 86.11 -26.15 -47.68
C THR A 359 86.69 -27.57 -47.67
N TYR A 360 86.95 -28.14 -46.48
CA TYR A 360 87.56 -29.45 -46.31
C TYR A 360 86.57 -30.52 -45.83
N GLY A 361 85.27 -30.24 -45.97
CA GLY A 361 84.19 -31.13 -45.57
C GLY A 361 83.66 -30.85 -44.16
N CYS A 362 82.48 -31.40 -43.89
CA CYS A 362 81.78 -31.32 -42.62
C CYS A 362 81.62 -32.72 -42.05
N ALA A 363 82.00 -32.91 -40.80
CA ALA A 363 81.72 -34.13 -40.04
C ALA A 363 81.49 -33.77 -38.56
N GLN A 364 80.65 -34.56 -37.88
CA GLN A 364 80.41 -34.43 -36.43
C GLN A 364 80.01 -33.00 -35.99
N GLY A 365 79.27 -32.26 -36.82
CA GLY A 365 78.83 -30.90 -36.49
C GLY A 365 79.93 -29.85 -36.52
N ALA A 366 81.04 -30.10 -37.21
CA ALA A 366 82.13 -29.14 -37.38
C ALA A 366 82.74 -29.20 -38.79
N CYS A 367 83.20 -28.04 -39.28
CA CYS A 367 84.07 -28.00 -40.46
C CYS A 367 85.40 -28.69 -40.14
N GLN A 368 85.80 -29.60 -41.03
CA GLN A 368 87.05 -30.33 -40.90
C GLN A 368 88.22 -29.48 -41.37
N ALA A 369 89.41 -29.81 -40.89
CA ALA A 369 90.65 -29.20 -41.33
C ALA A 369 91.31 -30.10 -42.39
N PRO A 370 92.16 -29.55 -43.28
CA PRO A 370 92.84 -30.35 -44.28
C PRO A 370 93.89 -31.25 -43.62
N THR A 371 94.09 -32.45 -44.16
CA THR A 371 95.08 -33.40 -43.67
C THR A 371 96.30 -33.44 -44.59
N GLY A 372 97.49 -33.63 -44.01
CA GLY A 372 98.74 -33.85 -44.75
C GLY A 372 99.40 -32.57 -45.28
N LEU A 373 99.03 -31.40 -44.75
CA LEU A 373 99.67 -30.13 -45.03
C LEU A 373 100.61 -29.77 -43.87
N VAL A 374 101.87 -29.49 -44.16
CA VAL A 374 102.95 -29.22 -43.18
C VAL A 374 103.81 -28.04 -43.64
N VAL A 375 104.53 -27.42 -42.71
CA VAL A 375 105.62 -26.47 -42.97
C VAL A 375 106.85 -27.28 -43.38
N SER A 376 107.28 -27.14 -44.63
CA SER A 376 108.41 -27.92 -45.18
C SER A 376 109.74 -27.19 -45.06
N GLU A 377 109.74 -25.89 -45.36
CA GLU A 377 110.94 -25.05 -45.33
C GLU A 377 110.59 -23.66 -44.82
N PHE A 378 111.52 -23.06 -44.10
CA PHE A 378 111.29 -21.77 -43.46
C PHE A 378 112.61 -21.03 -43.25
N LEU A 379 112.65 -19.77 -43.70
CA LEU A 379 113.73 -18.84 -43.45
C LEU A 379 113.15 -17.60 -42.77
N TYR A 380 113.60 -17.34 -41.55
CA TYR A 380 113.08 -16.26 -40.70
C TYR A 380 114.10 -15.18 -40.37
N ASP A 381 115.39 -15.51 -40.45
CA ASP A 381 116.52 -14.64 -40.11
C ASP A 381 117.43 -14.61 -41.34
N SER A 382 117.34 -13.52 -42.11
CA SER A 382 118.07 -13.34 -43.36
C SER A 382 119.16 -12.28 -43.16
N ASP A 383 120.19 -12.27 -44.00
CA ASP A 383 121.26 -11.27 -43.85
C ASP A 383 120.72 -9.83 -44.06
N GLY A 384 120.61 -9.04 -42.99
CA GLY A 384 120.20 -7.63 -43.05
C GLY A 384 119.25 -7.21 -41.94
N TYR A 385 118.72 -6.00 -42.03
CA TYR A 385 117.56 -5.56 -41.24
C TYR A 385 116.76 -4.53 -42.05
N PRO A 386 115.44 -4.72 -42.25
CA PRO A 386 114.62 -5.88 -41.87
C PRO A 386 114.97 -7.15 -42.67
N ASP A 387 114.41 -8.31 -42.28
CA ASP A 387 114.69 -9.60 -42.91
C ASP A 387 113.95 -9.75 -44.24
N THR A 388 114.49 -9.12 -45.29
CA THR A 388 113.78 -8.97 -46.58
C THR A 388 113.79 -10.20 -47.47
N GLU A 389 114.62 -11.21 -47.19
CA GLU A 389 114.70 -12.48 -47.94
C GLU A 389 113.92 -13.62 -47.26
N SER A 390 113.16 -13.33 -46.19
CA SER A 390 112.39 -14.33 -45.45
C SER A 390 111.27 -14.97 -46.26
N PHE A 391 111.06 -16.27 -46.04
CA PHE A 391 110.00 -17.04 -46.67
C PHE A 391 109.55 -18.22 -45.81
N LEU A 392 108.35 -18.71 -46.10
CA LEU A 392 107.80 -19.96 -45.57
C LEU A 392 107.24 -20.79 -46.70
N GLU A 393 107.57 -22.07 -46.72
CA GLU A 393 107.06 -23.06 -47.65
C GLU A 393 106.16 -24.07 -46.92
N LEU A 394 105.03 -24.37 -47.54
CA LEU A 394 104.17 -25.48 -47.16
C LEU A 394 104.30 -26.62 -48.18
N HIS A 395 104.22 -27.84 -47.68
CA HIS A 395 104.12 -29.04 -48.50
C HIS A 395 102.87 -29.86 -48.13
N GLY A 396 102.16 -30.37 -49.14
CA GLY A 396 101.00 -31.22 -48.95
C GLY A 396 100.45 -31.79 -50.25
N PRO A 397 99.20 -32.30 -50.25
CA PRO A 397 98.58 -32.86 -51.45
C PRO A 397 98.53 -31.83 -52.61
N PRO A 398 99.00 -32.17 -53.82
CA PRO A 398 98.94 -31.26 -54.97
C PRO A 398 97.53 -30.76 -55.26
N GLY A 399 97.39 -29.45 -55.50
CA GLY A 399 96.10 -28.80 -55.75
C GLY A 399 95.19 -28.59 -54.53
N LEU A 400 95.61 -29.00 -53.31
CA LEU A 400 94.86 -28.71 -52.09
C LEU A 400 94.64 -27.20 -51.94
N SER A 401 93.40 -26.78 -51.69
CA SER A 401 93.10 -25.37 -51.38
C SER A 401 93.64 -25.02 -50.00
N VAL A 402 94.26 -23.85 -49.88
CA VAL A 402 94.69 -23.26 -48.59
C VAL A 402 93.77 -22.13 -48.16
N ASP A 403 92.63 -21.95 -48.84
CA ASP A 403 91.69 -20.87 -48.54
C ASP A 403 91.19 -20.94 -47.10
N GLY A 404 91.39 -19.84 -46.36
CA GLY A 404 90.94 -19.72 -44.98
C GLY A 404 91.89 -20.30 -43.93
N LEU A 405 93.01 -20.92 -44.35
CA LEU A 405 94.12 -21.24 -43.45
C LEU A 405 94.91 -19.98 -43.10
N ARG A 406 95.68 -20.06 -42.02
CA ARG A 406 96.56 -18.98 -41.56
C ARG A 406 97.94 -19.49 -41.21
N ILE A 407 98.95 -18.72 -41.56
CA ILE A 407 100.26 -18.78 -40.89
C ILE A 407 100.24 -17.77 -39.76
N VAL A 408 100.68 -18.17 -38.57
CA VAL A 408 100.69 -17.34 -37.36
C VAL A 408 102.05 -17.39 -36.70
N GLY A 409 102.67 -16.22 -36.49
CA GLY A 409 103.85 -16.08 -35.64
C GLY A 409 103.43 -15.96 -34.18
N VAL A 410 104.03 -16.77 -33.31
CA VAL A 410 103.76 -16.85 -31.87
C VAL A 410 105.02 -16.47 -31.11
N ASN A 411 104.90 -15.46 -30.25
CA ASN A 411 106.04 -14.87 -29.57
C ASN A 411 106.53 -15.80 -28.46
N GLY A 412 107.82 -16.14 -28.43
CA GLY A 412 108.39 -16.98 -27.37
C GLY A 412 108.32 -16.32 -26.00
N ASN A 413 108.37 -15.00 -25.91
CA ASN A 413 108.09 -14.26 -24.68
C ASN A 413 106.57 -14.13 -24.46
N GLY A 414 105.98 -15.16 -23.83
CA GLY A 414 104.61 -15.15 -23.33
C GLY A 414 103.57 -15.83 -24.24
N GLY A 415 103.95 -16.32 -25.42
CA GLY A 415 103.11 -17.18 -26.26
C GLY A 415 101.99 -16.47 -27.01
N ASN A 416 102.05 -15.14 -27.15
CA ASN A 416 101.03 -14.37 -27.85
C ASN A 416 101.25 -14.39 -29.37
N ASP A 417 100.16 -14.47 -30.13
CA ASP A 417 100.20 -14.26 -31.58
C ASP A 417 100.64 -12.82 -31.90
N TYR A 418 101.67 -12.65 -32.73
CA TYR A 418 102.17 -11.32 -33.13
C TYR A 418 102.11 -11.07 -34.65
N ALA A 419 102.01 -12.13 -35.45
CA ALA A 419 101.96 -12.06 -36.90
C ALA A 419 100.89 -13.03 -37.43
N SER A 420 100.13 -12.64 -38.46
CA SER A 420 99.18 -13.54 -39.12
C SER A 420 99.05 -13.23 -40.62
N VAL A 421 99.14 -14.28 -41.44
CA VAL A 421 98.90 -14.24 -42.89
C VAL A 421 97.74 -15.18 -43.21
N VAL A 422 96.69 -14.66 -43.83
CA VAL A 422 95.59 -15.48 -44.36
C VAL A 422 96.02 -16.03 -45.72
N LEU A 423 95.87 -17.33 -45.89
CA LEU A 423 96.23 -18.03 -47.12
C LEU A 423 95.06 -18.08 -48.08
N SER A 424 95.39 -18.13 -49.37
CA SER A 424 94.41 -18.26 -50.45
C SER A 424 95.00 -18.95 -51.67
N GLY A 425 94.15 -19.61 -52.46
CA GLY A 425 94.54 -20.37 -53.63
C GLY A 425 94.87 -21.82 -53.29
N ASN A 426 95.74 -22.44 -54.09
CA ASN A 426 96.00 -23.87 -54.04
C ASN A 426 97.51 -24.15 -54.06
N LEU A 427 97.91 -25.27 -53.47
CA LEU A 427 99.23 -25.87 -53.69
C LEU A 427 99.42 -26.15 -55.18
N ASP A 428 100.67 -26.01 -55.66
CA ASP A 428 101.01 -26.27 -57.05
C ASP A 428 100.94 -27.77 -57.41
N SER A 429 101.32 -28.12 -58.64
CA SER A 429 101.34 -29.52 -59.11
C SER A 429 102.35 -30.41 -58.38
N ASN A 430 103.33 -29.81 -57.69
CA ASN A 430 104.32 -30.52 -56.89
C ASN A 430 103.90 -30.61 -55.41
N GLY A 431 102.79 -29.98 -55.02
CA GLY A 431 102.34 -29.94 -53.64
C GLY A 431 103.02 -28.84 -52.81
N LEU A 432 103.57 -27.81 -53.44
CA LEU A 432 104.24 -26.71 -52.76
C LEU A 432 103.40 -25.43 -52.75
N TYR A 433 103.51 -24.68 -51.66
CA TYR A 433 102.97 -23.33 -51.55
C TYR A 433 103.95 -22.43 -50.80
N VAL A 434 104.49 -21.42 -51.50
CA VAL A 434 105.52 -20.51 -50.95
C VAL A 434 104.91 -19.15 -50.62
N ILE A 435 105.21 -18.66 -49.43
CA ILE A 435 104.90 -17.32 -48.96
C ILE A 435 106.23 -16.59 -48.76
N SER A 436 106.43 -15.48 -49.47
CA SER A 436 107.70 -14.76 -49.46
C SER A 436 107.52 -13.31 -49.02
N HIS A 437 108.55 -12.75 -48.39
CA HIS A 437 108.63 -11.30 -48.21
C HIS A 437 108.63 -10.63 -49.61
N PRO A 438 107.91 -9.51 -49.84
CA PRO A 438 107.77 -8.91 -51.18
C PRO A 438 109.08 -8.42 -51.79
N SER A 439 110.09 -8.15 -50.96
CA SER A 439 111.42 -7.71 -51.38
C SER A 439 112.41 -8.84 -51.64
N ALA A 440 112.03 -10.10 -51.35
CA ALA A 440 112.93 -11.23 -51.54
C ALA A 440 113.22 -11.44 -53.03
N SER A 441 114.45 -11.86 -53.34
CA SER A 441 114.88 -12.18 -54.70
C SER A 441 113.98 -13.22 -55.40
N GLY A 442 113.42 -14.16 -54.64
CA GLY A 442 112.49 -15.20 -55.10
C GLY A 442 111.00 -14.82 -55.08
N ALA A 443 110.63 -13.60 -54.65
CA ALA A 443 109.23 -13.25 -54.38
C ALA A 443 108.29 -13.40 -55.59
N GLN A 444 108.81 -13.25 -56.81
CA GLN A 444 108.01 -13.42 -58.05
C GLN A 444 107.59 -14.87 -58.30
N ALA A 445 108.28 -15.84 -57.71
CA ALA A 445 107.94 -17.26 -57.81
C ALA A 445 107.01 -17.74 -56.68
N ALA A 446 106.74 -16.89 -55.68
CA ALA A 446 105.89 -17.24 -54.55
C ALA A 446 104.41 -17.26 -54.91
N ASN A 447 103.64 -18.13 -54.26
CA ASN A 447 102.18 -18.18 -54.40
C ASN A 447 101.53 -16.96 -53.75
N LEU A 448 102.14 -16.44 -52.68
CA LEU A 448 101.69 -15.27 -51.94
C LEU A 448 102.91 -14.43 -51.50
N THR A 449 102.79 -13.10 -51.58
CA THR A 449 103.77 -12.21 -50.96
C THR A 449 103.15 -11.45 -49.80
N SER A 450 103.89 -11.35 -48.69
CA SER A 450 103.43 -10.65 -47.49
C SER A 450 104.63 -10.16 -46.69
N SER A 451 104.65 -8.89 -46.31
CA SER A 451 105.74 -8.39 -45.45
C SER A 451 105.67 -8.95 -44.02
N VAL A 452 104.59 -9.65 -43.67
CA VAL A 452 104.38 -10.27 -42.35
C VAL A 452 105.20 -11.53 -42.15
N VAL A 453 105.76 -12.14 -43.21
CA VAL A 453 106.69 -13.28 -43.08
C VAL A 453 108.11 -12.87 -42.68
N ASP A 454 108.34 -11.58 -42.42
CA ASP A 454 109.44 -11.06 -41.61
C ASP A 454 109.17 -11.39 -40.12
N PHE A 455 109.31 -12.67 -39.77
CA PHE A 455 109.11 -13.14 -38.41
C PHE A 455 110.29 -12.74 -37.53
N GLN A 456 110.03 -12.48 -36.25
CA GLN A 456 111.09 -12.18 -35.28
C GLN A 456 112.17 -13.26 -35.25
N ASN A 457 113.43 -12.84 -35.05
CA ASN A 457 114.65 -13.68 -35.13
C ASN A 457 114.79 -14.64 -33.92
N GLY A 458 113.77 -14.72 -33.06
CA GLY A 458 113.62 -15.73 -32.03
C GLY A 458 114.10 -15.35 -30.63
N PRO A 459 113.86 -16.24 -29.65
CA PRO A 459 113.15 -17.52 -29.80
C PRO A 459 111.64 -17.32 -30.01
N ASP A 460 111.07 -17.92 -31.05
CA ASP A 460 109.67 -17.75 -31.46
C ASP A 460 109.14 -19.00 -32.18
N SER A 461 107.86 -19.04 -32.53
CA SER A 461 107.27 -20.16 -33.26
C SER A 461 106.40 -19.68 -34.42
N VAL A 462 106.26 -20.51 -35.44
CA VAL A 462 105.28 -20.33 -36.51
C VAL A 462 104.31 -21.51 -36.51
N GLN A 463 103.03 -21.22 -36.66
CA GLN A 463 101.95 -22.21 -36.71
C GLN A 463 101.13 -22.08 -37.99
N LEU A 464 100.86 -23.21 -38.63
CA LEU A 464 99.81 -23.34 -39.63
C LEU A 464 98.50 -23.65 -38.91
N ARG A 465 97.45 -22.85 -39.13
CA ARG A 465 96.17 -22.96 -38.43
C ARG A 465 94.95 -23.01 -39.34
N PHE A 466 93.93 -23.75 -38.91
CA PHE A 466 92.55 -23.68 -39.41
C PHE A 466 91.61 -23.29 -38.25
N GLY A 467 91.17 -22.03 -38.24
CA GLY A 467 90.47 -21.49 -37.06
C GLY A 467 91.37 -21.55 -35.83
N THR A 468 90.94 -22.29 -34.81
CA THR A 468 91.72 -22.54 -33.57
C THR A 468 92.56 -23.81 -33.62
N VAL A 469 92.41 -24.64 -34.66
CA VAL A 469 93.16 -25.89 -34.80
C VAL A 469 94.54 -25.56 -35.36
N VAL A 470 95.60 -25.99 -34.66
CA VAL A 470 96.97 -25.99 -35.16
C VAL A 470 97.17 -27.27 -35.98
N LEU A 471 97.53 -27.11 -37.24
CA LEU A 471 97.75 -28.20 -38.20
C LEU A 471 99.19 -28.68 -38.18
N ASP A 472 100.11 -27.75 -38.04
CA ASP A 472 101.55 -27.98 -37.92
C ASP A 472 102.19 -26.75 -37.27
N ALA A 473 103.32 -26.92 -36.61
CA ALA A 473 104.03 -25.83 -35.95
C ALA A 473 105.53 -26.08 -35.82
N VAL A 474 106.31 -25.02 -36.01
CA VAL A 474 107.78 -25.03 -35.86
C VAL A 474 108.19 -23.99 -34.84
N ALA A 475 108.92 -24.39 -33.81
CA ALA A 475 109.59 -23.49 -32.87
C ALA A 475 111.05 -23.36 -33.27
N TYR A 476 111.61 -22.15 -33.20
CA TYR A 476 112.98 -21.87 -33.61
C TYR A 476 113.68 -20.89 -32.66
N GLY A 477 115.01 -21.02 -32.57
CA GLY A 477 115.83 -20.26 -31.64
C GLY A 477 116.05 -20.99 -30.30
N THR A 478 116.68 -20.30 -29.35
CA THR A 478 117.02 -20.87 -28.04
C THR A 478 116.03 -20.41 -26.99
N PHE A 479 115.15 -21.32 -26.55
CA PHE A 479 114.13 -21.04 -25.53
C PHE A 479 114.69 -21.19 -24.11
N GLY A 480 114.53 -20.16 -23.31
CA GLY A 480 114.74 -20.18 -21.87
C GLY A 480 113.58 -20.82 -21.11
N VAL A 481 113.75 -20.95 -19.79
CA VAL A 481 112.78 -21.63 -18.91
C VAL A 481 111.41 -20.95 -18.81
N ASN A 482 111.33 -19.67 -19.18
CA ASN A 482 110.09 -18.88 -19.14
C ASN A 482 109.53 -18.59 -20.54
N ASP A 483 110.21 -19.07 -21.59
CA ASP A 483 109.78 -18.86 -22.96
C ASP A 483 108.80 -19.96 -23.38
N VAL A 484 107.90 -19.64 -24.30
CA VAL A 484 106.83 -20.52 -24.80
C VAL A 484 107.22 -21.01 -26.19
N ALA A 485 107.71 -22.25 -26.26
CA ALA A 485 107.89 -22.95 -27.54
C ALA A 485 106.54 -23.50 -28.01
N ALA A 486 105.88 -22.78 -28.92
CA ALA A 486 104.58 -23.16 -29.49
C ALA A 486 104.72 -24.00 -30.78
N GLY A 487 105.86 -24.67 -30.96
CA GLY A 487 106.13 -25.59 -32.05
C GLY A 487 105.84 -27.04 -31.69
N GLU A 488 105.84 -27.91 -32.69
CA GLU A 488 105.85 -29.34 -32.47
C GLU A 488 107.28 -29.84 -32.18
N GLY A 489 107.41 -30.81 -31.28
CA GLY A 489 108.70 -31.43 -30.97
C GLY A 489 109.71 -30.48 -30.31
N THR A 490 110.99 -30.69 -30.62
CA THR A 490 112.10 -29.88 -30.07
C THR A 490 112.35 -28.67 -30.96
N PRO A 491 112.51 -27.45 -30.40
CA PRO A 491 112.84 -26.27 -31.18
C PRO A 491 114.08 -26.46 -32.06
N VAL A 492 114.00 -25.96 -33.29
CA VAL A 492 115.14 -25.92 -34.20
C VAL A 492 116.15 -24.92 -33.65
N ALA A 493 117.40 -25.36 -33.47
CA ALA A 493 118.47 -24.47 -33.03
C ALA A 493 118.65 -23.34 -34.04
N GLY A 494 118.66 -22.10 -33.56
CA GLY A 494 118.79 -20.93 -34.43
C GLY A 494 120.08 -20.95 -35.25
N HIS A 495 120.04 -20.36 -36.43
CA HIS A 495 121.25 -20.07 -37.19
C HIS A 495 122.09 -19.06 -36.39
N ALA A 496 123.40 -19.30 -36.30
CA ALA A 496 124.34 -18.40 -35.62
C ALA A 496 124.95 -17.40 -36.59
#